data_AF-A0A932WC86-F1
#
_entry.id   AF-A0A932WC86-F1
#
_cell.length_a   1.000
_cell.length_b   1.000
_cell.length_c   1.000
_cell.angle_alpha   90.00
_cell.angle_beta   90.00
_cell.angle_gamma   90.00
#
_symmetry.space_group_name_H-M   'P 1'
#
loop_
_entity.id
_entity.type
_entity.pdbx_description
1 polymer ?
#
loop_
_entity_poly.entity_id
_entity_poly.type
_entity_poly.pdbx_seq_one_letter_code
_entity_poly.pdbx_strand_id
1 'polypeptide(L)' 'MIEWFHPGLLFIFGAILIPLLKGRARQVYLVLVPSLAILAVASMSQGTYGTFTIIGRELIMG' A
#
# COMPACT_ATOMS: atom_id res chain seq x y z
N MET A 1 -9.07 13.35 0.77
CA MET A 1 -10.26 12.58 1.17
C MET A 1 -10.57 11.60 0.04
N ILE A 2 -9.89 10.46 -0.10
CA ILE A 2 -9.87 9.25 0.73
C ILE A 2 -8.39 8.86 0.94
N GLU A 3 -7.77 9.31 2.02
CA GLU A 3 -6.37 8.94 2.39
C GLU A 3 -6.32 7.62 3.18
N TRP A 4 -7.47 6.96 3.38
CA TRP A 4 -7.56 5.83 4.30
C TRP A 4 -7.31 4.46 3.65
N PHE A 5 -7.34 4.39 2.32
CA PHE A 5 -7.13 3.13 1.61
C PHE A 5 -5.63 2.84 1.45
N HIS A 6 -4.98 2.54 2.58
CA HIS A 6 -3.57 2.20 2.59
C HIS A 6 -3.37 0.88 1.84
N PRO A 7 -2.40 0.77 0.91
CA PRO A 7 -2.07 -0.49 0.23
C PRO A 7 -1.76 -1.66 1.20
N GLY A 8 -1.44 -1.40 2.48
CA GLY A 8 -1.34 -2.43 3.50
C GLY A 8 -2.63 -3.23 3.71
N LEU A 9 -3.80 -2.64 3.46
CA LEU A 9 -5.09 -3.33 3.56
C LEU A 9 -5.24 -4.43 2.50
N LEU A 10 -4.63 -4.26 1.31
CA LEU A 10 -4.58 -5.32 0.29
C LEU A 10 -3.84 -6.56 0.82
N PHE A 11 -2.78 -6.38 1.60
CA PHE A 11 -2.09 -7.50 2.23
C PHE A 11 -2.91 -8.14 3.34
N ILE A 12 -3.53 -7.35 4.22
CA ILE A 12 -4.31 -7.87 5.35
C ILE A 12 -5.51 -8.68 4.86
N PHE A 13 -6.33 -8.11 3.98
CA PHE A 13 -7.50 -8.80 3.44
C PHE A 13 -7.12 -9.88 2.42
N GLY A 14 -6.08 -9.64 1.62
CA GLY A 14 -5.53 -10.64 0.71
C GLY A 14 -5.07 -11.88 1.46
N ALA A 15 -4.36 -11.72 2.59
CA ALA A 15 -3.83 -12.84 3.37
C ALA A 15 -4.92 -13.77 3.93
N ILE A 16 -6.09 -13.23 4.30
CA ILE A 16 -7.22 -14.01 4.83
C ILE A 16 -7.73 -15.04 3.81
N LEU A 17 -7.64 -14.75 2.51
CA LEU A 17 -8.12 -15.65 1.46
C LEU A 17 -7.12 -16.75 1.10
N ILE A 18 -5.83 -16.57 1.40
CA ILE A 18 -4.76 -17.55 1.12
C ILE A 18 -5.04 -18.96 1.67
N PRO A 19 -5.44 -19.17 2.93
CA PRO A 19 -5.68 -20.50 3.48
C PRO A 19 -6.85 -21.25 2.83
N LEU A 20 -7.77 -20.53 2.18
CA LEU A 20 -8.91 -21.12 1.46
C LEU A 20 -8.51 -21.65 0.07
N LEU A 21 -7.41 -21.16 -0.49
CA LEU A 21 -6.94 -21.50 -1.84
C LEU A 21 -5.98 -22.69 -1.83
N LYS A 22 -6.07 -23.56 -2.84
CA LYS A 22 -5.22 -24.75 -2.99
C LYS A 22 -4.59 -24.83 -4.38
N GLY A 23 -3.48 -25.57 -4.47
CA GLY A 23 -2.78 -25.85 -5.73
C GLY A 23 -2.33 -24.59 -6.48
N ARG A 24 -2.52 -24.58 -7.80
CA ARG A 24 -2.12 -23.48 -8.70
C ARG A 24 -2.81 -22.16 -8.37
N ALA A 25 -4.06 -22.18 -7.91
CA ALA A 25 -4.79 -20.97 -7.53
C ALA A 25 -4.10 -20.22 -6.37
N ARG A 26 -3.57 -20.96 -5.38
CA ARG A 26 -2.80 -20.37 -4.28
C ARG A 26 -1.50 -19.72 -4.76
N GLN A 27 -0.79 -20.36 -5.69
CA GLN A 27 0.45 -19.80 -6.26
C GLN A 27 0.20 -18.49 -7.00
N VAL A 28 -0.83 -18.46 -7.87
CA VAL A 28 -1.20 -17.23 -8.59
C VAL A 28 -1.58 -16.14 -7.59
N TYR A 29 -2.38 -16.47 -6.58
CA TYR A 29 -2.85 -15.49 -5.60
C TYR A 29 -1.72 -14.92 -4.73
N LEU A 30 -0.74 -15.74 -4.37
CA LEU A 30 0.45 -15.32 -3.62
C LEU A 30 1.30 -14.28 -4.38
N VAL A 31 1.30 -14.31 -5.70
CA VAL A 31 1.99 -13.31 -6.53
C VAL A 31 1.08 -12.11 -6.80
N LEU A 32 -0.21 -12.36 -7.03
CA LEU A 32 -1.18 -11.33 -7.41
C LEU A 32 -1.40 -10.31 -6.29
N VAL A 33 -1.45 -10.73 -5.02
CA VAL A 33 -1.60 -9.82 -3.87
C VAL A 33 -0.48 -8.77 -3.79
N PRO A 34 0.82 -9.14 -3.75
CA PRO A 34 1.91 -8.16 -3.75
C PRO A 34 1.98 -7.33 -5.04
N SER A 35 1.67 -7.90 -6.21
CA SER A 35 1.61 -7.12 -7.45
C SER A 35 0.55 -6.02 -7.39
N LEU A 36 -0.64 -6.31 -6.87
CA LEU A 36 -1.70 -5.31 -6.67
C LEU A 36 -1.27 -4.24 -5.66
N ALA A 37 -0.58 -4.63 -4.58
CA ALA A 37 -0.09 -3.67 -3.60
C ALA A 37 0.97 -2.72 -4.20
N ILE A 38 1.88 -3.23 -5.04
CA ILE A 38 2.85 -2.41 -5.77
C ILE A 38 2.13 -1.44 -6.71
N LEU A 39 1.15 -1.90 -7.47
CA LEU A 39 0.36 -1.04 -8.36
C LEU A 39 -0.41 0.04 -7.59
N ALA A 40 -0.95 -0.31 -6.42
CA ALA A 40 -1.64 0.62 -5.55
C ALA A 40 -0.67 1.71 -5.06
N VAL A 41 0.53 1.34 -4.58
CA VAL A 41 1.57 2.31 -4.19
C VAL A 41 2.03 3.15 -5.38
N ALA A 42 2.25 2.54 -6.54
CA ALA A 42 2.68 3.24 -7.75
C ALA A 42 1.64 4.25 -8.28
N SER A 43 0.36 4.03 -7.96
CA SER A 43 -0.74 4.94 -8.33
C SER A 43 -1.03 5.99 -7.26
N MET A 44 -0.39 5.92 -6.09
CA MET A 44 -0.58 6.94 -5.05
C MET A 44 0.09 8.25 -5.46
N SER A 45 -0.60 9.36 -5.21
CA SER A 45 0.02 10.69 -5.29
C SER A 45 1.16 10.78 -4.28
N GLN A 46 2.27 11.40 -4.67
CA GLN A 46 3.35 11.68 -3.73
C GLN A 46 2.81 12.49 -2.55
N GLY A 47 2.83 11.89 -1.37
CA GLY A 47 2.59 12.60 -0.13
C GLY A 47 3.77 13.49 0.21
N THR A 48 3.52 14.57 0.94
CA THR A 48 4.56 15.40 1.51
C THR A 48 5.13 14.68 2.73
N TYR A 49 6.31 14.09 2.60
CA TYR A 49 7.02 13.44 3.72
C TYR A 49 8.09 14.39 4.27
N GLY A 50 8.48 14.22 5.54
CA GLY A 50 9.56 15.01 6.13
C GLY A 50 9.26 16.50 6.29
N THR A 51 8.01 16.86 6.65
CA THR A 51 7.64 18.25 6.93
C THR A 51 8.09 18.67 8.33
N PHE A 52 8.91 19.71 8.43
CA PHE A 52 9.34 20.29 9.70
C PHE A 52 8.94 21.77 9.77
N THR A 53 8.34 22.18 10.88
CA THR A 53 8.04 23.59 11.13
C THR A 53 9.25 24.27 11.77
N ILE A 54 9.94 25.12 11.01
CA ILE A 54 11.09 25.89 11.50
C ILE A 54 10.75 27.37 11.39
N ILE A 55 10.80 28.08 12.53
CA ILE A 55 10.52 29.54 12.61
C ILE A 55 9.20 29.90 11.91
N GLY A 56 8.15 29.11 12.14
CA GLY A 56 6.81 29.34 11.59
C GLY A 56 6.67 29.10 10.08
N ARG A 57 7.67 28.52 9.40
CA ARG A 57 7.56 28.04 8.02
C ARG A 57 7.63 26.52 7.96
N GLU A 58 6.80 25.95 7.10
CA GLU A 58 6.87 24.53 6.79
C GLU A 58 8.00 24.29 5.79
N LEU A 59 8.99 23.52 6.22
CA LEU A 59 10.06 23.01 5.37
C LEU A 59 9.71 21.58 4.98
N ILE A 60 9.63 21.33 3.68
CA ILE A 60 9.35 20.01 3.12
C ILE A 60 10.69 19.39 2.72
N MET A 61 11.13 18.34 3.44
CA MET A 61 12.28 17.54 3.05
C MET A 61 11.80 16.52 1.99
N GLY A 62 11.81 16.96 0.73
CA GLY A 62 11.48 16.12 -0.43
C GLY A 62 12.41 14.92 -0.57
#